data_AF-F0FWK4-F1
#
_entry.id   AF-F0FWK4-F1
#
_cell.length_a   1.000
_cell.length_b   1.000
_cell.length_c   1.000
_cell.angle_alpha   90.00
_cell.angle_beta   90.00
_cell.angle_gamma   90.00
#
_symmetry.space_group_name_H-M   'P 1'
#
loop_
_entity.id
_entity.type
_entity.pdbx_description
1 polymer ?
#
loop_
_entity_poly.entity_id
_entity_poly.type
_entity_poly.pdbx_seq_one_letter_code
_entity_poly.pdbx_strand_id
1 'polypeptide(L)' 'GGNGFWLLLKRLEADRFIWPNGSDTITLNAEQLHWLLDGIDLTVIQKHPQRYYARMS' A
#
# COMPACT_ATOMS: atom_id res chain seq x y z
N GLY A 1 -10.04 -24.81 -8.39
CA GLY A 1 -9.75 -23.37 -8.51
C GLY A 1 -8.31 -23.16 -8.10
N GLY A 2 -7.46 -22.67 -8.99
CA GLY A 2 -6.05 -22.44 -8.68
C GLY A 2 -5.87 -21.15 -7.90
N ASN A 3 -5.17 -21.20 -6.78
CA ASN A 3 -4.67 -19.99 -6.11
C ASN A 3 -3.49 -19.46 -6.94
N GLY A 4 -3.75 -18.52 -7.84
CA GLY A 4 -2.69 -17.83 -8.58
C GLY A 4 -1.95 -16.89 -7.65
N PHE A 5 -0.62 -16.98 -7.63
CA PHE A 5 0.24 -16.00 -6.96
C PHE A 5 1.12 -15.32 -8.01
N TRP A 6 1.52 -14.09 -7.71
CA TRP A 6 2.41 -13.29 -8.54
C TRP A 6 3.66 -12.96 -7.72
N LEU A 7 4.83 -13.14 -8.32
CA LEU A 7 6.11 -12.74 -7.74
C LEU A 7 6.55 -11.45 -8.42
N LEU A 8 6.77 -10.39 -7.64
CA LEU A 8 7.32 -9.13 -8.13
C LEU A 8 8.73 -8.95 -7.58
N LEU A 9 9.70 -8.75 -8.48
CA LEU A 9 11.09 -8.44 -8.13
C LEU A 9 11.44 -7.06 -8.71
N LYS A 10 11.72 -6.10 -7.84
CA LYS A 10 12.21 -4.77 -8.22
C LYS A 10 13.59 -4.56 -7.60
N ARG A 11 14.61 -4.35 -8.44
CA ARG A 11 15.98 -4.07 -7.99
C ARG A 11 16.06 -2.62 -7.57
N LEU A 12 16.42 -2.37 -6.32
CA LEU A 12 16.62 -1.02 -5.82
C LEU A 12 18.10 -0.67 -5.95
N GLU A 13 18.40 0.33 -6.77
CA GLU A 13 19.78 0.76 -7.05
C GLU A 13 20.31 1.74 -5.97
N ALA A 14 19.41 2.47 -5.28
CA ALA A 14 19.79 3.49 -4.28
C ALA A 14 18.94 3.44 -3.00
N ASP A 15 17.64 3.12 -3.11
CA ASP A 15 16.70 3.21 -1.98
C ASP A 15 16.28 1.85 -1.40
N ARG A 16 15.52 1.85 -0.30
CA ARG A 16 14.89 0.65 0.28
C ARG A 16 13.37 0.82 0.28
N PHE A 17 12.63 -0.28 0.10
CA PHE A 17 11.20 -0.26 0.38
C PHE A 17 10.99 -0.04 1.88
N ILE A 18 10.19 0.96 2.22
CA ILE A 18 9.75 1.17 3.59
C ILE A 18 8.53 0.29 3.83
N TRP A 19 8.79 -0.93 4.28
CA TRP A 19 7.73 -1.88 4.58
C TRP A 19 6.96 -1.43 5.84
N PRO A 20 5.63 -1.31 5.79
CA PRO A 20 4.87 -0.89 6.96
C PRO A 20 4.91 -1.97 8.05
N ASN A 21 5.53 -1.63 9.19
CA ASN A 21 5.62 -2.33 10.47
C ASN A 21 5.45 -3.87 10.50
N GLY A 22 6.53 -4.58 10.84
CA GLY A 22 6.59 -5.79 11.69
C GLY A 22 5.91 -7.10 11.22
N SER A 23 4.96 -7.04 10.30
CA SER A 23 4.21 -8.20 9.81
C SER A 23 4.76 -8.70 8.47
N ASP A 24 4.89 -10.03 8.36
CA ASP A 24 5.38 -10.72 7.15
C ASP A 24 4.44 -10.57 5.94
N THR A 25 3.19 -10.17 6.14
CA THR A 25 2.20 -10.00 5.09
C THR A 25 1.27 -8.83 5.40
N ILE A 26 0.97 -8.02 4.38
CA ILE A 26 0.06 -6.88 4.45
C ILE A 26 -0.93 -6.93 3.29
N THR A 27 -2.16 -6.47 3.53
CA THR A 27 -3.16 -6.28 2.47
C THR A 27 -3.13 -4.83 2.02
N LEU A 28 -2.81 -4.60 0.75
CA LEU A 28 -2.75 -3.26 0.15
C LEU A 28 -3.82 -3.12 -0.94
N ASN A 29 -4.37 -1.92 -1.09
CA ASN A 29 -5.08 -1.57 -2.31
C ASN A 29 -4.06 -1.19 -3.42
N ALA A 30 -4.54 -1.01 -4.66
CA ALA A 30 -3.69 -0.71 -5.80
C ALA A 30 -2.87 0.58 -5.64
N GLU A 31 -3.45 1.60 -5.01
CA GLU A 31 -2.80 2.90 -4.75
C GLU A 31 -1.66 2.77 -3.74
N GLN A 32 -1.89 2.08 -2.63
CA GLN A 32 -0.87 1.82 -1.61
C GLN A 32 0.26 0.94 -2.14
N LEU A 33 -0.04 -0.01 -3.04
CA LEU A 33 0.99 -0.78 -3.72
C LEU A 33 1.86 0.14 -4.59
N HIS A 34 1.28 1.09 -5.32
CA HIS A 34 2.03 2.04 -6.14
C HIS A 34 2.95 2.92 -5.28
N TRP A 35 2.42 3.48 -4.18
CA TRP A 35 3.20 4.27 -3.23
C TRP A 35 4.37 3.49 -2.62
N LEU A 36 4.17 2.22 -2.26
CA LEU A 36 5.27 1.37 -1.79
C LEU A 36 6.34 1.21 -2.86
N LEU A 37 5.94 0.99 -4.13
CA LEU A 37 6.87 0.86 -5.24
C LEU A 37 7.63 2.17 -5.52
N ASP A 38 7.03 3.32 -5.22
CA ASP A 38 7.66 4.64 -5.32
C ASP A 38 8.52 5.00 -4.09
N GLY A 39 8.55 4.13 -3.06
CA GLY A 39 9.37 4.32 -1.87
C GLY A 39 8.71 5.19 -0.78
N ILE A 40 7.41 5.46 -0.89
CA ILE A 40 6.66 6.23 0.10
C ILE A 40 6.40 5.35 1.33
N ASP A 41 6.68 5.90 2.52
CA ASP A 41 6.35 5.26 3.79
C ASP A 41 4.83 5.20 3.99
N LEU A 42 4.27 3.99 3.93
CA LEU A 42 2.84 3.76 4.09
C LEU A 42 2.35 3.97 5.54
N THR A 43 3.25 3.96 6.53
CA THR A 43 2.88 4.09 7.96
C THR A 43 2.47 5.52 8.33
N VAL A 44 2.97 6.50 7.58
CA VAL A 44 2.67 7.93 7.81
C VAL A 44 1.48 8.42 6.99
N ILE A 45 0.93 7.59 6.11
CA ILE A 45 -0.22 7.96 5.28
C ILE A 45 -1.49 7.89 6.12
N GLN A 46 -1.83 9.00 6.75
CA GLN A 46 -3.17 9.20 7.31
C GLN A 46 -4.15 9.46 6.17
N LYS A 47 -4.93 8.43 5.80
CA LYS A 47 -6.09 8.65 4.94
C LYS A 47 -6.98 9.70 5.59
N HIS A 48 -7.37 10.73 4.83
CA HIS A 48 -8.36 11.68 5.31
C HIS A 48 -9.60 10.90 5.80
N PRO A 49 -10.15 11.26 6.98
CA PRO A 49 -11.33 10.57 7.50
C PRO A 49 -12.41 10.58 6.43
N GLN A 50 -12.98 9.40 6.16
CA GLN A 50 -13.99 9.22 5.14
C GLN A 50 -15.15 10.18 5.43
N ARG A 51 -15.25 11.24 4.61
CA ARG A 51 -16.30 12.26 4.77
C ARG A 51 -17.61 11.64 4.32
N TYR A 52 -18.46 11.28 5.28
CA TYR A 52 -19.82 10.86 5.01
C TYR A 52 -20.62 12.11 4.61
N TYR A 53 -20.77 12.34 3.29
CA TYR A 53 -21.70 13.36 2.80
C TYR A 53 -23.12 12.83 3.02
N ALA A 54 -23.74 13.21 4.13
CA ALA A 54 -25.17 13.06 4.29
C ALA A 54 -25.85 13.91 3.20
N ARG A 55 -26.56 13.24 2.29
CA ARG A 55 -27.39 13.91 1.29
C ARG A 55 -28.49 14.65 2.05
N MET A 56 -28.35 15.97 2.21
CA MET A 56 -29.45 16.80 2.70
C MET A 56 -30.57 16.76 1.66
N SER A 57 -31.75 16.36 2.11
CA SER A 57 -33.00 16.34 1.33
C SER A 57 -33.71 17.67 1.47
#